data_AF-A0A924CZW3-F1
#
_entry.id   AF-A0A924CZW3-F1
#
_cell.length_a   1.000
_cell.length_b   1.000
_cell.length_c   1.000
_cell.angle_alpha   90.00
_cell.angle_beta   90.00
_cell.angle_gamma   90.00
#
_symmetry.space_group_name_H-M   'P 1'
#
loop_
_entity.id
_entity.type
_entity.pdbx_description
1 polymer ?
#
loop_
_entity_poly.entity_id
_entity_poly.type
_entity_poly.pdbx_seq_one_letter_code
_entity_poly.pdbx_strand_id
1 'polypeptide(L)'
;MNRPGLNRRDLIMGGAMLSAAAGALALTPRNRLVLLGDETLEALIPKKIGDWNYTPSTDFILPKSPGSLADRLYSQTVARLYVSPTKLPMMLVIAYGAVQNDLLQLHRPETCYAAVGYTI
;
A
#
# COMPACT_ATOMS: atom_id res chain seq x y z
N MET A 1 -3.52 -10.11 59.40
CA MET A 1 -3.68 -10.10 57.93
C MET A 1 -2.41 -10.67 57.31
N ASN A 2 -2.34 -11.99 57.08
CA ASN A 2 -1.22 -12.61 56.36
C ASN A 2 -1.44 -12.35 54.87
N ARG A 3 -0.58 -11.53 54.26
CA ARG A 3 -0.48 -11.47 52.80
C ARG A 3 0.29 -12.72 52.37
N PRO A 4 -0.31 -13.68 51.63
CA PRO A 4 0.46 -14.78 51.09
C PRO A 4 1.53 -14.17 50.16
N GLY A 5 2.81 -14.41 50.49
CA GLY A 5 3.91 -14.04 49.61
C GLY A 5 3.83 -14.80 48.28
N LEU A 6 4.54 -14.32 47.26
CA LEU A 6 4.66 -15.00 45.96
C LEU A 6 5.05 -16.47 46.18
N ASN A 7 4.18 -17.40 45.78
CA ASN A 7 4.49 -18.83 45.84
C ASN A 7 5.00 -19.33 44.48
N ARG A 8 5.54 -20.55 44.44
CA ARG A 8 6.08 -21.19 43.23
C ARG A 8 5.14 -21.12 42.01
N ARG A 9 3.83 -21.29 42.20
CA ARG A 9 2.82 -21.21 41.15
C ARG A 9 2.71 -19.80 40.56
N ASP A 10 2.77 -18.78 41.40
CA ASP A 10 2.72 -17.38 40.97
C ASP A 10 3.97 -17.03 40.16
N LEU A 11 5.14 -17.54 40.56
CA LEU A 11 6.39 -17.37 39.83
C LEU A 11 6.36 -18.08 38.46
N ILE A 12 5.81 -19.30 38.40
CA ILE A 12 5.69 -20.05 37.14
C ILE A 12 4.74 -19.35 36.18
N MET A 13 3.55 -18.96 36.64
CA MET A 13 2.57 -18.30 35.77
C MET A 13 3.04 -16.91 35.35
N GLY A 14 3.57 -16.11 36.28
CA GLY A 14 4.13 -14.80 35.98
C GLY A 14 5.32 -14.88 35.01
N GLY A 15 6.21 -15.85 35.23
CA GLY A 15 7.33 -16.12 34.32
C GLY A 15 6.88 -16.52 32.92
N ALA A 16 5.88 -17.42 32.81
CA ALA A 16 5.31 -17.81 31.53
C ALA A 16 4.69 -16.60 30.79
N MET A 17 3.91 -15.78 31.48
CA MET A 17 3.30 -14.57 30.89
C MET A 17 4.36 -13.55 30.45
N LEU A 18 5.39 -13.31 31.27
CA LEU A 18 6.50 -12.42 30.90
C LEU A 18 7.26 -12.94 29.69
N SER A 19 7.53 -14.25 29.63
CA SER A 19 8.20 -14.86 28.48
C SER A 19 7.38 -14.72 27.20
N ALA A 20 6.06 -14.91 27.28
CA ALA A 20 5.16 -14.71 26.15
C ALA A 20 5.12 -13.24 25.70
N ALA A 21 5.05 -12.29 26.63
CA ALA A 21 5.06 -10.86 26.30
C ALA A 21 6.39 -10.41 25.68
N ALA A 22 7.52 -10.85 26.24
CA ALA A 22 8.84 -10.59 25.68
C ALA A 22 8.99 -11.23 24.28
N GLY A 23 8.52 -12.47 24.12
CA GLY A 23 8.50 -13.17 22.84
C GLY A 23 7.67 -12.42 21.80
N ALA A 24 6.46 -11.98 22.14
CA ALA A 24 5.62 -11.17 21.26
C ALA A 24 6.32 -9.88 20.83
N LEU A 25 6.92 -9.14 21.77
CA LEU A 25 7.62 -7.89 21.46
C LEU A 25 8.86 -8.10 20.57
N ALA A 26 9.59 -9.20 20.78
CA ALA A 26 10.78 -9.55 20.02
C ALA A 26 10.45 -10.07 18.61
N LEU A 27 9.35 -10.82 18.47
CA LEU A 27 8.93 -11.43 17.21
C LEU A 27 8.02 -10.52 16.37
N THR A 28 7.56 -9.39 16.91
CA THR A 28 6.74 -8.43 16.16
C THR A 28 7.56 -7.85 14.99
N PRO A 29 7.15 -8.06 13.73
CA PRO A 29 7.87 -7.51 12.58
C PRO A 29 7.76 -5.99 12.57
N ARG A 30 8.91 -5.29 12.55
CA ARG A 30 8.98 -3.82 12.52
C ARG A 30 9.38 -3.27 11.15
N ASN A 31 9.91 -4.14 10.29
CA ASN A 31 10.31 -3.78 8.94
C ASN A 31 9.12 -3.94 7.99
N ARG A 32 8.94 -2.98 7.11
CA ARG A 32 7.92 -3.05 6.06
C ARG A 32 8.37 -4.04 5.00
N LEU A 33 7.46 -4.93 4.59
CA LEU A 33 7.66 -5.80 3.44
C LEU A 33 7.50 -4.97 2.16
N VAL A 34 8.60 -4.57 1.56
CA VAL A 34 8.62 -3.89 0.25
C VAL A 34 8.82 -4.95 -0.83
N LEU A 35 7.73 -5.31 -1.52
CA LEU A 35 7.78 -6.33 -2.57
C LEU A 35 8.54 -5.89 -3.83
N LEU A 36 8.68 -4.58 -4.04
CA LEU A 36 9.41 -4.03 -5.17
C LEU A 36 10.94 -4.08 -4.99
N GLY A 37 11.45 -4.35 -3.78
CA GLY A 37 12.88 -4.28 -3.49
C GLY A 37 13.46 -2.89 -3.79
N ASP A 38 14.54 -2.85 -4.56
CA ASP A 38 15.21 -1.62 -4.99
C ASP A 38 14.61 -1.02 -6.28
N GLU A 39 13.64 -1.70 -6.90
CA GLU A 39 12.99 -1.24 -8.12
C GLU A 39 11.91 -0.20 -7.81
N THR A 40 11.65 0.69 -8.76
CA THR A 40 10.51 1.61 -8.69
C THR A 40 9.37 1.12 -9.57
N LEU A 41 8.14 1.43 -9.18
CA LEU A 41 6.97 1.13 -9.99
C LEU A 41 7.11 1.76 -11.38
N GLU A 42 7.69 2.95 -11.46
CA GLU A 42 7.94 3.63 -12.73
C GLU A 42 8.92 2.88 -13.64
N ALA A 43 9.94 2.22 -13.09
CA ALA A 43 10.86 1.39 -13.85
C ALA A 43 10.21 0.08 -14.35
N LEU A 44 9.35 -0.52 -13.54
CA LEU A 44 8.72 -1.81 -13.86
C LEU A 44 7.63 -1.73 -14.92
N ILE A 45 6.90 -0.61 -15.01
CA ILE A 45 5.85 -0.48 -16.02
C ILE A 45 6.51 -0.25 -17.40
N PRO A 46 6.16 -1.03 -18.44
CA PRO A 46 6.80 -0.93 -19.75
C PRO A 46 6.40 0.33 -20.50
N LYS A 47 7.34 0.97 -21.21
CA LYS A 47 7.04 2.17 -22.02
C LYS A 47 6.25 1.86 -23.30
N LYS A 48 6.12 0.58 -23.67
CA LYS A 48 5.39 0.13 -24.86
C LYS A 48 4.55 -1.10 -24.52
N ILE A 49 3.31 -1.10 -24.98
CA ILE A 49 2.36 -2.22 -24.84
C ILE A 49 1.75 -2.43 -26.22
N GLY A 50 2.10 -3.50 -26.93
CA GLY A 50 1.65 -3.71 -28.31
C GLY A 50 1.98 -2.51 -29.22
N ASP A 51 0.95 -1.95 -29.86
CA ASP A 51 1.07 -0.77 -30.74
C ASP A 51 1.07 0.56 -29.98
N TRP A 52 0.79 0.54 -28.68
CA TRP A 52 0.75 1.73 -27.86
C TRP A 52 2.12 2.07 -27.30
N ASN A 53 2.51 3.35 -27.43
CA ASN A 53 3.75 3.88 -26.88
C ASN A 53 3.43 4.95 -25.84
N TYR A 54 4.19 4.96 -24.76
CA TYR A 54 4.12 5.99 -23.74
C TYR A 54 4.53 7.34 -24.34
N THR A 55 3.65 8.32 -24.19
CA THR A 55 3.93 9.72 -24.48
C THR A 55 4.09 10.45 -23.15
N PRO A 56 5.26 11.07 -22.88
CA PRO A 56 5.41 11.95 -21.73
C PRO A 56 4.41 13.09 -21.84
N SER A 57 3.42 13.12 -20.94
CA SER A 57 2.44 14.20 -20.84
C SER A 57 2.55 14.87 -19.48
N THR A 58 2.74 16.18 -19.48
CA THR A 58 2.68 17.03 -18.29
C THR A 58 1.25 17.28 -17.77
N ASP A 59 0.24 16.86 -18.53
CA ASP A 59 -1.17 17.23 -18.32
C ASP A 59 -1.94 16.27 -17.40
N PHE A 60 -1.25 15.39 -16.67
CA PHE A 60 -1.90 14.58 -15.67
C PHE A 60 -2.32 15.42 -14.48
N ILE A 61 -3.60 15.82 -14.44
CA ILE A 61 -4.23 16.33 -13.23
C ILE A 61 -4.51 15.14 -12.31
N LEU A 62 -3.48 14.69 -11.61
CA LEU A 62 -3.67 13.84 -10.44
C LEU A 62 -4.18 14.75 -9.30
N PRO A 63 -5.29 14.42 -8.62
CA PRO A 63 -5.74 15.15 -7.45
C PRO A 63 -4.79 14.85 -6.26
N LYS A 64 -3.56 15.40 -6.32
CA LYS A 64 -2.63 15.37 -5.20
C LYS A 64 -3.04 16.46 -4.24
N SER A 65 -3.73 16.09 -3.18
CA SER A 65 -4.00 16.97 -2.05
C SER A 65 -3.00 16.63 -0.94
N PRO A 66 -2.04 17.53 -0.63
CA PRO A 66 -1.06 17.31 0.43
C PRO A 66 -1.76 17.00 1.76
N GLY A 67 -1.34 15.93 2.44
CA GLY A 67 -1.97 15.53 3.71
C GLY A 67 -3.33 14.86 3.56
N SER A 68 -3.75 14.53 2.34
CA SER A 68 -4.90 13.65 2.11
C SER A 68 -4.62 12.23 2.59
N LEU A 69 -5.68 11.42 2.72
CA LEU A 69 -5.52 10.00 3.01
C LEU A 69 -4.72 9.29 1.91
N ALA A 70 -4.97 9.63 0.64
CA ALA A 70 -4.24 9.06 -0.51
C ALA A 70 -2.72 9.32 -0.41
N ASP A 71 -2.33 10.53 -0.03
CA ASP A 71 -0.92 10.94 0.15
C ASP A 71 -0.22 10.15 1.27
N ARG A 72 -0.95 9.71 2.30
CA ARG A 72 -0.43 8.86 3.38
C ARG A 72 -0.38 7.38 3.04
N LEU A 73 -1.29 6.91 2.19
CA LEU A 73 -1.43 5.49 1.86
C LEU A 73 -0.56 5.06 0.67
N TYR A 74 -0.40 5.93 -0.32
CA TYR A 74 0.32 5.61 -1.55
C TYR A 74 1.77 6.08 -1.46
N SER A 75 2.68 5.11 -1.44
CA SER A 75 4.12 5.36 -1.49
C SER A 75 4.63 5.73 -2.89
N GLN A 76 3.95 5.25 -3.94
CA GLN A 76 4.30 5.53 -5.33
C GLN A 76 3.02 5.65 -6.14
N THR A 77 3.00 6.60 -7.08
CA THR A 77 1.89 6.76 -8.04
C THR A 77 2.48 6.95 -9.42
N VAL A 78 2.07 6.11 -10.37
CA VAL A 78 2.46 6.20 -11.78
C VAL A 78 1.24 6.58 -12.60
N ALA A 79 1.37 7.62 -13.42
CA ALA A 79 0.38 8.00 -14.41
C ALA A 79 1.02 8.00 -15.81
N ARG A 80 0.41 7.32 -16.77
CA ARG A 80 0.92 7.19 -18.15
C ARG A 80 -0.18 7.35 -19.16
N LEU A 81 0.15 8.03 -20.26
CA LEU A 81 -0.69 8.14 -21.45
C LEU A 81 -0.01 7.32 -22.53
N TYR A 82 -0.75 6.35 -23.04
CA TYR A 82 -0.32 5.47 -24.11
C TYR A 82 -1.08 5.84 -25.38
N VAL A 83 -0.36 6.18 -26.43
CA VAL A 83 -0.94 6.54 -27.73
C VAL A 83 -0.62 5.48 -28.78
N SER A 84 -1.57 5.25 -29.68
CA SER A 84 -1.40 4.37 -30.83
C SER A 84 -1.84 5.11 -32.09
N PRO A 85 -1.18 4.88 -33.24
CA PRO A 85 -1.60 5.46 -34.51
C PRO A 85 -2.95 4.92 -35.02
N THR A 86 -3.39 3.76 -34.52
CA THR A 86 -4.56 3.03 -35.06
C THR A 86 -5.63 2.72 -34.01
N LYS A 87 -5.39 3.05 -32.74
CA LYS A 87 -6.27 2.69 -31.62
C LYS A 87 -6.49 3.87 -30.68
N LEU A 88 -7.57 3.82 -29.91
CA LEU A 88 -7.87 4.84 -28.90
C LEU A 88 -6.74 4.97 -27.87
N PRO A 89 -6.49 6.19 -27.35
CA PRO A 89 -5.50 6.40 -26.31
C PRO A 89 -5.92 5.69 -25.02
N MET A 90 -4.92 5.24 -24.27
CA MET A 90 -5.13 4.56 -22.99
C MET A 90 -4.45 5.34 -21.87
N MET A 91 -5.22 5.65 -20.84
CA MET A 91 -4.71 6.24 -19.61
C MET A 91 -4.51 5.12 -18.57
N LEU A 92 -3.33 5.07 -17.98
CA LEU A 92 -2.99 4.15 -16.90
C LEU A 92 -2.62 4.95 -15.66
N VAL A 93 -3.32 4.71 -14.56
CA VAL A 93 -2.96 5.24 -13.24
C VAL A 93 -2.83 4.07 -12.28
N ILE A 94 -1.66 3.94 -11.64
CA ILE A 94 -1.40 2.93 -10.63
C ILE A 94 -0.98 3.64 -9.35
N ALA A 95 -1.70 3.37 -8.26
CA ALA A 95 -1.32 3.75 -6.93
C ALA A 95 -0.78 2.53 -6.19
N TYR A 96 0.41 2.66 -5.60
CA TYR A 96 1.08 1.59 -4.88
C TYR A 96 1.40 2.04 -3.45
N GLY A 97 0.91 1.27 -2.47
CA GLY A 97 1.31 1.41 -1.07
C GLY A 97 2.25 0.28 -0.67
N ALA A 98 3.42 0.64 -0.15
CA ALA A 98 4.45 -0.30 0.30
C ALA A 98 4.07 -1.03 1.62
N VAL A 99 2.94 -0.71 2.23
CA VAL A 99 2.46 -1.34 3.45
C VAL A 99 1.30 -2.25 3.11
N GLN A 100 1.47 -3.56 3.30
CA GLN A 100 0.39 -4.52 3.23
C GLN A 100 -0.38 -4.52 4.55
N ASN A 101 -1.36 -3.64 4.66
CA ASN A 101 -2.35 -3.60 5.73
C ASN A 101 -3.73 -3.30 5.16
N ASP A 102 -4.77 -3.41 5.98
CA ASP A 102 -6.17 -3.21 5.57
C ASP A 102 -6.51 -1.76 5.20
N LEU A 103 -5.53 -0.84 5.17
CA LEU A 103 -5.76 0.53 4.76
C LEU A 103 -5.87 0.68 3.23
N LEU A 104 -5.28 -0.24 2.46
CA LEU A 104 -5.47 -0.29 1.00
C LEU A 104 -6.73 -1.09 0.68
N GLN A 105 -7.88 -0.43 0.75
CA GLN A 105 -9.15 -1.04 0.33
C GLN A 105 -9.30 -1.00 -1.19
N LEU A 106 -9.95 -2.04 -1.72
CA LEU A 106 -10.24 -2.20 -3.15
C LEU A 106 -11.06 -1.01 -3.67
N HIS A 107 -10.55 -0.32 -4.69
CA HIS A 107 -11.32 0.68 -5.43
C HIS A 107 -12.37 -0.01 -6.28
N ARG A 108 -13.65 0.28 -6.01
CA ARG A 108 -14.78 -0.20 -6.83
C ARG A 108 -15.04 0.78 -7.96
N PRO A 109 -14.74 0.42 -9.23
CA PRO A 109 -14.85 1.34 -10.35
C PRO A 109 -16.27 1.90 -10.49
N GLU A 110 -17.29 1.10 -10.17
CA GLU A 110 -18.72 1.45 -10.25
C GLU A 110 -19.08 2.69 -9.42
N THR A 111 -18.37 2.93 -8.33
CA THR A 111 -18.61 4.10 -7.47
C THR A 111 -17.73 5.29 -7.84
N CYS A 112 -16.43 5.05 -8.05
CA CYS A 112 -15.47 6.13 -8.21
C CYS A 112 -15.46 6.72 -9.63
N TYR A 113 -15.73 5.93 -10.67
CA TYR A 113 -15.62 6.40 -12.05
C TYR A 113 -16.89 7.12 -12.53
N ALA A 114 -18.06 6.70 -12.03
CA ALA A 114 -19.30 7.44 -12.23
C ALA A 114 -19.20 8.86 -11.64
N ALA A 115 -18.57 9.02 -10.47
CA ALA A 115 -18.37 10.33 -9.83
C ALA A 115 -17.47 11.28 -10.63
N VAL A 116 -16.61 10.75 -11.52
CA VAL A 116 -15.77 11.55 -12.44
C VAL A 116 -16.28 11.54 -13.88
N GLY A 117 -17.54 11.15 -14.10
CA GLY A 117 -18.25 11.32 -15.38
C GLY A 117 -18.06 10.18 -16.39
N TYR A 118 -17.48 9.05 -16.01
CA TYR A 118 -17.40 7.87 -16.87
C TYR A 118 -18.68 7.03 -16.78
N THR A 119 -19.11 6.49 -17.91
CA THR A 119 -20.13 5.44 -17.98
C THR A 119 -19.43 4.08 -18.05
N ILE A 120 -19.77 3.17 -17.14
CA ILE A 120 -19.21 1.82 -17.01
C ILE A 120 -20.32 0.78 -17.13
#